data_AF-W4HJQ3-F1
#
_entry.id   AF-W4HJQ3-F1
#
_cell.length_a   1.000
_cell.length_b   1.000
_cell.length_c   1.000
_cell.angle_alpha   90.00
_cell.angle_beta   90.00
_cell.angle_gamma   90.00
#
_symmetry.space_group_name_H-M   'P 1'
#
loop_
_entity.id
_entity.type
_entity.pdbx_description
1 polymer ?
#
loop_
_entity_poly.entity_id
_entity_poly.type
_entity_poly.pdbx_seq_one_letter_code
_entity_poly.pdbx_strand_id
1 'polypeptide(L)'
;MTRHHRITAGVGLVAVTALALLAGPLRAPAQEADATEGAGPSDETGTSVVAAPEIAVDSEISNGQPFGAWRVNCEALGPNRTACALGQRVLRRSDNAFLTDLVALPAPGSPVEGEAPSEGGMTLIARVPTGAHLPSGFVMRGEEGAEQHEFTWQVCAQNLCEAMIALTPEDVAELEAAPDGVLAAYRPGLQAEPLVFRVSFEGAGAGLSALVDAAAEATGE
;
A
#
# COMPACT_ATOMS: atom_id res chain seq x y z
N MET A 1 41.12 -24.66 36.38
CA MET A 1 40.68 -26.06 36.18
C MET A 1 39.58 -26.06 35.15
N THR A 2 39.84 -26.81 34.09
CA THR A 2 39.23 -26.87 32.77
C THR A 2 37.99 -27.75 32.74
N ARG A 3 36.92 -27.33 32.05
CA ARG A 3 36.01 -28.26 31.36
C ARG A 3 35.53 -27.65 30.04
N HIS A 4 36.17 -28.10 28.97
CA HIS A 4 35.69 -27.96 27.60
C HIS A 4 34.55 -28.95 27.37
N HIS A 5 33.42 -28.49 26.82
CA HIS A 5 32.43 -29.35 26.19
C HIS A 5 32.57 -29.24 24.68
N ARG A 6 33.01 -30.34 24.05
CA ARG A 6 32.96 -30.55 22.61
C ARG A 6 31.58 -31.13 22.29
N ILE A 7 30.81 -30.46 21.45
CA ILE A 7 29.58 -31.00 20.88
C ILE A 7 29.86 -31.40 19.44
N THR A 8 29.58 -32.66 19.16
CA THR A 8 29.86 -33.41 17.94
C THR A 8 28.86 -33.06 16.85
N ALA A 9 29.36 -32.71 15.66
CA ALA A 9 28.55 -32.49 14.47
C ALA A 9 28.01 -33.82 13.90
N GLY A 10 26.69 -33.93 13.78
CA GLY A 10 26.01 -35.02 13.08
C GLY A 10 25.68 -34.59 11.65
N VAL A 11 26.39 -35.17 10.68
CA VAL A 11 26.12 -35.01 9.24
C VAL A 11 24.96 -35.94 8.87
N GLY A 12 23.76 -35.38 8.75
CA GLY A 12 22.57 -36.07 8.24
C GLY A 12 22.42 -35.85 6.74
N LEU A 13 22.83 -36.85 5.96
CA LEU A 13 22.61 -36.96 4.52
C LEU A 13 21.11 -37.22 4.27
N VAL A 14 20.38 -36.26 3.69
CA VAL A 14 18.99 -36.46 3.24
C VAL A 14 18.94 -36.49 1.72
N ALA A 15 18.40 -37.58 1.20
CA ALA A 15 18.33 -37.93 -0.21
C ALA A 15 17.40 -36.99 -0.99
N VAL A 16 17.91 -36.49 -2.11
CA VAL A 16 17.17 -35.74 -3.13
C VAL A 16 16.29 -36.73 -3.90
N THR A 17 14.97 -36.59 -3.77
CA THR A 17 14.02 -37.31 -4.64
C THR A 17 13.59 -36.36 -5.75
N ALA A 18 14.11 -36.60 -6.96
CA ALA A 18 13.74 -35.87 -8.15
C ALA A 18 12.34 -36.31 -8.63
N LEU A 19 11.37 -35.41 -8.55
CA LEU A 19 10.05 -35.61 -9.14
C LEU A 19 10.00 -34.89 -10.48
N ALA A 20 10.09 -35.66 -11.57
CA ALA A 20 9.91 -35.18 -12.93
C ALA A 20 8.42 -34.92 -13.19
N LEU A 21 8.04 -33.64 -13.28
CA LEU A 21 6.72 -33.23 -13.76
C LEU A 21 6.77 -32.88 -15.25
N LEU A 22 5.84 -33.49 -15.96
CA LEU A 22 5.66 -33.49 -17.40
C LEU A 22 5.39 -32.08 -17.94
N ALA A 23 6.24 -31.63 -18.86
CA ALA A 23 6.01 -30.44 -19.68
C ALA A 23 4.97 -30.76 -20.76
N GLY A 24 3.77 -30.17 -20.63
CA GLY A 24 2.80 -30.08 -21.72
C GLY A 24 3.01 -28.79 -22.52
N PRO A 25 2.84 -28.79 -23.86
CA PRO A 25 2.98 -27.57 -24.66
C PRO A 25 1.76 -26.66 -24.50
N LEU A 26 1.97 -25.46 -23.94
CA LEU A 26 1.02 -24.35 -24.01
C LEU A 26 1.00 -23.80 -25.45
N ARG A 27 -0.13 -24.00 -26.13
CA ARG A 27 -0.42 -23.49 -27.47
C ARG A 27 -1.01 -22.10 -27.32
N ALA A 28 -0.25 -21.06 -27.64
CA ALA A 28 -0.73 -19.68 -27.68
C ALA A 28 -1.55 -19.42 -28.97
N PRO A 29 -2.68 -18.70 -28.91
CA PRO A 29 -3.32 -18.17 -30.11
C PRO A 29 -2.53 -16.96 -30.62
N ALA A 30 -2.18 -16.99 -31.91
CA ALA A 30 -1.65 -15.85 -32.63
C ALA A 30 -2.76 -14.79 -32.78
N GLN A 31 -2.50 -13.56 -32.35
CA GLN A 31 -3.37 -12.42 -32.58
C GLN A 31 -2.88 -11.69 -33.83
N GLU A 32 -3.69 -11.74 -34.88
CA GLU A 32 -3.49 -11.05 -36.15
C GLU A 32 -3.59 -9.53 -35.91
N ALA A 33 -2.51 -8.81 -36.22
CA ALA A 33 -2.49 -7.36 -36.27
C ALA A 33 -2.96 -6.92 -37.67
N ASP A 34 -4.16 -6.36 -37.73
CA ASP A 34 -4.67 -5.70 -38.94
C ASP A 34 -4.07 -4.29 -39.02
N ALA A 35 -3.18 -4.10 -39.99
CA ALA A 35 -2.63 -2.81 -40.37
C ALA A 35 -3.46 -2.26 -41.52
N THR A 36 -4.36 -1.31 -41.22
CA THR A 36 -5.00 -0.48 -42.24
C THR A 36 -4.21 0.82 -42.38
N GLU A 37 -3.34 0.85 -43.39
CA GLU A 37 -2.61 2.00 -43.88
C GLU A 37 -3.49 2.77 -44.87
N GLY A 38 -3.86 4.01 -44.52
CA GLY A 38 -4.67 4.89 -45.36
C GLY A 38 -4.00 6.24 -45.54
N ALA A 39 -3.34 6.43 -46.68
CA ALA A 39 -2.78 7.70 -47.13
C ALA A 39 -3.78 8.45 -48.02
N GLY A 40 -3.93 9.76 -47.83
CA GLY A 40 -4.63 10.67 -48.75
C GLY A 40 -4.80 12.10 -48.21
N PRO A 41 -4.87 13.15 -49.05
CA PRO A 41 -4.00 14.33 -48.89
C PRO A 41 -4.70 15.69 -48.66
N SER A 42 -3.86 16.67 -48.28
CA SER A 42 -3.84 18.12 -48.57
C SER A 42 -4.96 19.08 -48.16
N ASP A 43 -4.46 20.25 -47.70
CA ASP A 43 -5.04 21.61 -47.64
C ASP A 43 -6.15 21.86 -46.60
N GLU A 44 -5.92 22.78 -45.66
CA GLU A 44 -6.16 24.22 -45.85
C GLU A 44 -5.54 25.04 -44.69
N THR A 45 -4.89 26.15 -45.05
CA THR A 45 -4.35 27.14 -44.13
C THR A 45 -5.50 28.00 -43.59
N GLY A 46 -5.99 27.68 -42.39
CA GLY A 46 -6.91 28.50 -41.63
C GLY A 46 -6.34 28.79 -40.25
N THR A 47 -5.78 29.99 -40.05
CA THR A 47 -5.45 30.48 -38.69
C THR A 47 -6.75 30.84 -37.99
N SER A 48 -7.37 29.81 -37.40
CA SER A 48 -8.43 29.97 -36.42
C SER A 48 -7.76 29.97 -35.05
N VAL A 49 -7.74 31.12 -34.39
CA VAL A 49 -7.39 31.20 -32.96
C VAL A 49 -8.59 30.64 -32.20
N VAL A 50 -8.69 29.32 -32.16
CA VAL A 50 -9.61 28.62 -31.27
C VAL A 50 -9.04 28.81 -29.88
N ALA A 51 -9.74 29.60 -29.05
CA ALA A 51 -9.48 29.63 -27.62
C ALA A 51 -9.45 28.19 -27.13
N ALA A 52 -8.30 27.76 -26.61
CA ALA A 52 -8.14 26.41 -26.09
C ALA A 52 -9.27 26.15 -25.09
N PRO A 53 -10.04 25.06 -25.24
CA PRO A 53 -10.98 24.70 -24.20
C PRO A 53 -10.18 24.56 -22.91
N GLU A 54 -10.54 25.33 -21.90
CA GLU A 54 -10.14 25.06 -20.53
C GLU A 54 -10.70 23.67 -20.23
N ILE A 55 -9.86 22.65 -20.36
CA ILE A 55 -10.17 21.31 -19.89
C ILE A 55 -10.31 21.48 -18.38
N ALA A 56 -11.55 21.62 -17.92
CA ALA A 56 -11.87 21.38 -16.53
C ALA A 56 -11.41 19.95 -16.27
N VAL A 57 -10.34 19.81 -15.50
CA VAL A 57 -9.90 18.51 -15.03
C VAL A 57 -10.96 18.13 -14.01
N ASP A 58 -11.98 17.40 -14.45
CA ASP A 58 -12.87 16.68 -13.53
C ASP A 58 -11.93 15.77 -12.72
N SER A 59 -11.64 16.18 -11.49
CA SER A 59 -10.75 15.44 -10.60
C SER A 59 -11.49 14.26 -9.98
N GLU A 60 -12.19 13.48 -10.81
CA GLU A 60 -12.86 12.25 -10.38
C GLU A 60 -11.79 11.24 -9.95
N ILE A 61 -11.88 10.81 -8.69
CA ILE A 61 -10.98 9.79 -8.14
C ILE A 61 -11.09 8.51 -8.96
N SER A 62 -9.98 8.10 -9.54
CA SER A 62 -9.90 6.91 -10.37
C SER A 62 -9.13 5.78 -9.70
N ASN A 63 -9.58 4.53 -9.89
CA ASN A 63 -8.85 3.36 -9.39
C ASN A 63 -7.43 3.32 -9.96
N GLY A 64 -6.44 3.15 -9.10
CA GLY A 64 -5.02 3.15 -9.43
C GLY A 64 -4.38 4.54 -9.54
N GLN A 65 -5.12 5.63 -9.33
CA GLN A 65 -4.59 6.99 -9.32
C GLN A 65 -3.46 7.13 -8.28
N PRO A 66 -2.28 7.65 -8.67
CA PRO A 66 -1.16 7.79 -7.76
C PRO A 66 -1.23 9.09 -6.94
N PHE A 67 -0.79 8.99 -5.69
CA PHE A 67 -0.53 10.12 -4.79
C PHE A 67 0.81 9.88 -4.11
N GLY A 68 1.89 10.43 -4.69
CA GLY A 68 3.25 10.15 -4.24
C GLY A 68 3.54 8.64 -4.22
N ALA A 69 3.77 8.09 -3.03
CA ALA A 69 4.03 6.67 -2.82
C ALA A 69 2.76 5.80 -2.67
N TRP A 70 1.58 6.42 -2.68
CA TRP A 70 0.28 5.76 -2.50
C TRP A 70 -0.45 5.62 -3.83
N ARG A 71 -1.37 4.66 -3.88
CA ARG A 71 -2.31 4.49 -5.00
C ARG A 71 -3.72 4.32 -4.47
N VAL A 72 -4.69 4.93 -5.14
CA VAL A 72 -6.10 4.66 -4.90
C VAL A 72 -6.42 3.23 -5.31
N ASN A 73 -7.12 2.51 -4.44
CA ASN A 73 -7.70 1.20 -4.70
C ASN A 73 -9.21 1.29 -4.43
N CYS A 74 -10.02 1.14 -5.47
CA CYS A 74 -11.48 1.18 -5.36
C CYS A 74 -12.09 -0.21 -5.59
N GLU A 75 -13.05 -0.57 -4.73
CA GLU A 75 -13.82 -1.80 -4.81
C GLU A 75 -15.31 -1.47 -4.97
N ALA A 76 -15.97 -2.14 -5.93
CA ALA A 76 -17.40 -2.01 -6.14
C ALA A 76 -18.17 -2.82 -5.07
N LEU A 77 -18.93 -2.12 -4.23
CA LEU A 77 -19.77 -2.72 -3.17
C LEU A 77 -21.21 -3.00 -3.64
N GLY A 78 -21.53 -2.67 -4.88
CA GLY A 78 -22.84 -2.88 -5.52
C GLY A 78 -23.10 -1.87 -6.64
N PRO A 79 -24.31 -1.89 -7.25
CA PRO A 79 -24.69 -0.88 -8.23
C PRO A 79 -24.58 0.53 -7.63
N ASN A 80 -23.81 1.41 -8.29
CA ASN A 80 -23.57 2.79 -7.87
C ASN A 80 -23.01 2.94 -6.45
N ARG A 81 -22.29 1.93 -5.93
CA ARG A 81 -21.59 2.02 -4.65
C ARG A 81 -20.17 1.52 -4.81
N THR A 82 -19.23 2.41 -4.55
CA THR A 82 -17.79 2.13 -4.60
C THR A 82 -17.18 2.58 -3.28
N ALA A 83 -16.26 1.80 -2.74
CA ALA A 83 -15.42 2.22 -1.63
C ALA A 83 -13.98 2.29 -2.10
N CYS A 84 -13.30 3.40 -1.79
CA CYS A 84 -11.91 3.62 -2.17
C CYS A 84 -11.04 3.76 -0.92
N ALA A 85 -9.79 3.31 -1.04
CA ALA A 85 -8.76 3.42 -0.02
C ALA A 85 -7.43 3.78 -0.68
N LEU A 86 -6.49 4.33 0.08
CA LEU A 86 -5.10 4.41 -0.38
C LEU A 86 -4.37 3.12 -0.01
N GLY A 87 -3.55 2.61 -0.93
CA GLY A 87 -2.71 1.44 -0.72
C GLY A 87 -1.25 1.71 -1.04
N GLN A 88 -0.36 1.14 -0.23
CA GLN A 88 1.07 1.07 -0.49
C GLN A 88 1.60 -0.33 -0.19
N ARG A 89 1.98 -1.03 -1.26
CA ARG A 89 2.60 -2.36 -1.17
C ARG A 89 4.12 -2.22 -1.02
N VAL A 90 4.66 -2.73 0.07
CA VAL A 90 6.09 -2.63 0.40
C VAL A 90 6.80 -3.96 0.14
N LEU A 91 7.79 -3.92 -0.73
CA LEU A 91 8.64 -5.07 -1.08
C LEU A 91 10.08 -4.82 -0.65
N ARG A 92 10.77 -5.87 -0.24
CA ARG A 92 12.20 -5.82 0.04
C ARG A 92 12.97 -5.69 -1.27
N ARG A 93 13.79 -4.65 -1.39
CA ARG A 93 14.52 -4.32 -2.63
C ARG A 93 15.46 -5.43 -3.13
N SER A 94 16.03 -6.22 -2.23
CA SER A 94 17.04 -7.23 -2.62
C SER A 94 16.46 -8.42 -3.38
N ASP A 95 15.21 -8.80 -3.12
CA ASP A 95 14.61 -10.03 -3.65
C ASP A 95 13.10 -9.93 -3.94
N ASN A 96 12.52 -8.73 -3.87
CA ASN A 96 11.09 -8.47 -4.05
C ASN A 96 10.17 -9.24 -3.09
N ALA A 97 10.69 -9.70 -1.95
CA ALA A 97 9.86 -10.33 -0.93
C ALA A 97 8.85 -9.33 -0.36
N PHE A 98 7.59 -9.74 -0.26
CA PHE A 98 6.54 -8.94 0.36
C PHE A 98 6.80 -8.73 1.85
N LEU A 99 6.79 -7.47 2.30
CA LEU A 99 7.04 -7.12 3.70
C LEU A 99 5.75 -6.71 4.41
N THR A 100 5.00 -5.79 3.81
CA THR A 100 3.71 -5.29 4.30
C THR A 100 2.91 -4.68 3.16
N ASP A 101 1.59 -4.61 3.33
CA ASP A 101 0.67 -3.79 2.57
C ASP A 101 0.03 -2.79 3.53
N LEU A 102 0.23 -1.50 3.29
CA LEU A 102 -0.36 -0.43 4.09
C LEU A 102 -1.63 0.04 3.39
N VAL A 103 -2.73 0.08 4.13
CA VAL A 103 -4.03 0.56 3.65
C VAL A 103 -4.47 1.71 4.51
N ALA A 104 -4.71 2.87 3.90
CA ALA A 104 -5.16 4.07 4.57
C ALA A 104 -6.59 4.40 4.15
N LEU A 105 -7.42 4.65 5.16
CA LEU A 105 -8.81 5.06 5.03
C LEU A 105 -8.98 6.41 5.72
N PRO A 106 -9.87 7.29 5.24
CA PRO A 106 -10.29 8.45 6.01
C PRO A 106 -10.79 7.98 7.38
N ALA A 107 -10.25 8.56 8.46
CA ALA A 107 -10.79 8.28 9.78
C ALA A 107 -12.23 8.83 9.84
N PRO A 108 -13.23 8.05 10.29
CA PRO A 108 -14.53 8.63 10.58
C PRO A 108 -14.31 9.67 11.67
N GLY A 109 -14.61 10.93 11.40
CA GLY A 109 -14.59 11.98 12.43
C GLY A 109 -15.48 11.50 13.56
N SER A 110 -14.89 11.08 14.68
CA SER A 110 -15.67 10.76 15.85
C SER A 110 -16.03 12.10 16.47
N PRO A 111 -17.31 12.51 16.47
CA PRO A 111 -17.69 13.71 17.18
C PRO A 111 -17.39 13.46 18.66
N VAL A 112 -16.37 14.14 19.19
CA VAL A 112 -16.19 14.24 20.63
C VAL A 112 -17.21 15.28 21.10
N GLU A 113 -18.08 14.91 22.05
CA GLU A 113 -19.11 15.83 22.57
C GLU A 113 -18.44 17.11 23.09
N GLY A 114 -18.69 18.24 22.41
CA GLY A 114 -18.16 19.55 22.79
C GLY A 114 -16.96 20.04 21.97
N GLU A 115 -16.45 19.25 21.03
CA GLU A 115 -15.41 19.66 20.09
C GLU A 115 -15.98 19.77 18.67
N ALA A 116 -15.46 20.73 17.89
CA ALA A 116 -15.76 20.78 16.47
C ALA A 116 -15.31 19.43 15.85
N PRO A 117 -16.06 18.86 14.88
CA PRO A 117 -15.60 17.67 14.18
C PRO A 117 -14.18 17.94 13.69
N SER A 118 -13.21 17.17 14.20
CA SER A 118 -11.82 17.30 13.79
C SER A 118 -11.78 16.94 12.31
N GLU A 119 -11.45 17.93 11.48
CA GLU A 119 -11.30 17.74 10.04
C GLU A 119 -10.11 16.83 9.79
N GLY A 120 -10.39 15.59 9.41
CA GLY A 120 -9.38 14.70 8.90
C GLY A 120 -8.60 13.91 9.96
N GLY A 121 -7.90 12.92 9.43
CA GLY A 121 -7.24 11.87 10.16
C GLY A 121 -7.24 10.62 9.29
N MET A 122 -6.41 9.65 9.66
CA MET A 122 -6.22 8.43 8.89
C MET A 122 -6.44 7.23 9.79
N THR A 123 -7.33 6.31 9.39
CA THR A 123 -7.22 4.93 9.88
C THR A 123 -6.19 4.23 9.01
N LEU A 124 -5.09 3.81 9.61
CA LEU A 124 -4.02 3.10 8.91
C LEU A 124 -4.01 1.63 9.33
N ILE A 125 -4.03 0.75 8.34
CA ILE A 125 -4.03 -0.70 8.51
C ILE A 125 -2.73 -1.24 7.91
N ALA A 126 -1.94 -1.92 8.73
CA ALA A 126 -0.77 -2.66 8.29
C ALA A 126 -1.11 -4.15 8.13
N ARG A 127 -0.95 -4.67 6.91
CA ARG A 127 -1.16 -6.08 6.59
C ARG A 127 0.18 -6.77 6.34
N VAL A 128 0.55 -7.69 7.21
CA VAL A 128 1.80 -8.45 7.13
C VAL A 128 1.52 -9.94 6.88
N PRO A 129 2.50 -10.73 6.39
CA PRO A 129 2.35 -12.18 6.28
C PRO A 129 1.90 -12.85 7.59
N THR A 130 1.21 -13.98 7.47
CA THR A 130 0.93 -14.84 8.63
C THR A 130 2.20 -15.33 9.31
N GLY A 131 2.09 -15.58 10.62
CA GLY A 131 3.21 -16.00 11.47
C GLY A 131 3.79 -14.88 12.33
N ALA A 132 3.45 -13.62 12.05
CA ALA A 132 3.85 -12.47 12.86
C ALA A 132 3.61 -12.71 14.36
N HIS A 133 4.60 -12.35 15.18
CA HIS A 133 4.55 -12.49 16.62
C HIS A 133 3.76 -11.33 17.23
N LEU A 134 2.45 -11.52 17.38
CA LEU A 134 1.50 -10.49 17.82
C LEU A 134 1.92 -9.76 19.11
N PRO A 135 2.43 -10.41 20.17
CA PRO A 135 2.85 -9.70 21.37
C PRO A 135 3.99 -8.69 21.18
N SER A 136 4.70 -8.71 20.04
CA SER A 136 5.74 -7.72 19.73
C SER A 136 5.23 -6.46 19.03
N GLY A 137 3.94 -6.41 18.66
CA GLY A 137 3.37 -5.25 17.98
C GLY A 137 3.81 -5.09 16.52
N PHE A 138 3.17 -4.13 15.86
CA PHE A 138 3.66 -3.48 14.65
C PHE A 138 3.84 -2.00 15.00
N VAL A 139 5.00 -1.42 14.66
CA VAL A 139 5.32 -0.04 15.04
C VAL A 139 5.80 0.75 13.84
N MET A 140 5.55 2.05 13.87
CA MET A 140 6.13 3.01 12.95
C MET A 140 6.72 4.20 13.71
N ARG A 141 7.72 4.85 13.11
CA ARG A 141 8.29 6.09 13.60
C ARG A 141 8.86 6.89 12.43
N GLY A 142 8.72 8.21 12.46
CA GLY A 142 9.39 9.11 11.54
C GLY A 142 10.90 9.15 11.79
N GLU A 143 11.43 10.34 12.05
CA GLU A 143 12.85 10.55 12.32
C GLU A 143 13.34 9.97 13.66
N GLU A 144 14.65 9.91 13.85
CA GLU A 144 15.22 9.42 15.11
C GLU A 144 14.84 10.34 16.27
N GLY A 145 14.23 9.77 17.32
CA GLY A 145 13.73 10.54 18.47
C GLY A 145 12.28 11.00 18.34
N ALA A 146 11.66 10.85 17.17
CA ALA A 146 10.22 11.08 16.98
C ALA A 146 9.37 10.08 17.78
N GLU A 147 8.10 10.42 17.97
CA GLU A 147 7.13 9.55 18.63
C GLU A 147 6.98 8.23 17.85
N GLN A 148 6.85 7.13 18.60
CA GLN A 148 6.60 5.82 18.01
C GLN A 148 5.11 5.54 18.02
N HIS A 149 4.53 5.34 16.85
CA HIS A 149 3.14 4.93 16.67
C HIS A 149 3.02 3.41 16.76
N GLU A 150 2.35 2.91 17.79
CA GLU A 150 2.13 1.48 18.01
C GLU A 150 0.74 1.04 17.52
N PHE A 151 0.72 0.06 16.63
CA PHE A 151 -0.52 -0.46 16.07
C PHE A 151 -1.08 -1.55 16.98
N THR A 152 -2.41 -1.61 17.04
CA THR A 152 -3.12 -2.70 17.71
C THR A 152 -3.44 -3.80 16.73
N TRP A 153 -3.00 -5.04 17.00
CA TRP A 153 -3.39 -6.21 16.21
C TRP A 153 -4.90 -6.44 16.26
N GLN A 154 -5.51 -6.64 15.09
CA GLN A 154 -6.94 -6.85 14.95
C GLN A 154 -7.24 -8.33 14.72
N VAL A 155 -6.73 -8.89 13.63
CA VAL A 155 -7.06 -10.25 13.19
C VAL A 155 -5.92 -10.85 12.38
N CYS A 156 -5.77 -12.18 12.46
CA CYS A 156 -4.98 -12.95 11.51
C CYS A 156 -5.90 -13.89 10.72
N ALA A 157 -5.89 -13.74 9.40
CA ALA A 157 -6.57 -14.61 8.45
C ALA A 157 -5.56 -15.55 7.76
N GLN A 158 -6.01 -16.32 6.76
CA GLN A 158 -5.19 -17.37 6.14
C GLN A 158 -3.86 -16.89 5.57
N ASN A 159 -3.80 -15.66 5.03
CA ASN A 159 -2.62 -15.16 4.31
C ASN A 159 -2.00 -13.92 4.95
N LEU A 160 -2.73 -13.21 5.82
CA LEU A 160 -2.28 -11.93 6.39
C LEU A 160 -2.71 -11.79 7.85
N CYS A 161 -1.90 -11.08 8.62
CA CYS A 161 -2.26 -10.49 9.91
C CYS A 161 -2.40 -8.98 9.75
N GLU A 162 -3.44 -8.41 10.36
CA GLU A 162 -3.77 -7.00 10.28
C GLU A 162 -3.56 -6.31 11.63
N ALA A 163 -2.86 -5.19 11.63
CA ALA A 163 -2.77 -4.26 12.75
C ALA A 163 -3.33 -2.91 12.31
N MET A 164 -3.89 -2.15 13.25
CA MET A 164 -4.54 -0.87 12.95
C MET A 164 -4.15 0.21 13.97
N ILE A 165 -4.08 1.44 13.49
CA ILE A 165 -3.93 2.66 14.28
C ILE A 165 -4.80 3.77 13.69
N ALA A 166 -5.28 4.69 14.52
CA ALA A 166 -5.82 5.96 14.09
C ALA A 166 -4.73 7.03 14.26
N LEU A 167 -4.48 7.79 13.20
CA LEU A 167 -3.52 8.89 13.15
C LEU A 167 -4.30 10.20 13.01
N THR A 168 -3.87 11.20 13.76
CA THR A 168 -4.33 12.59 13.64
C THR A 168 -3.80 13.24 12.35
N PRO A 169 -4.36 14.36 11.89
CA PRO A 169 -3.77 15.14 10.80
C PRO A 169 -2.31 15.53 11.07
N GLU A 170 -1.98 15.88 12.32
CA GLU A 170 -0.64 16.23 12.75
C GLU A 170 0.31 15.03 12.63
N ASP A 171 -0.11 13.84 13.07
CA ASP A 171 0.68 12.61 12.91
C ASP A 171 0.96 12.31 11.42
N VAL A 172 -0.05 12.47 10.55
CA VAL A 172 0.12 12.26 9.10
C VAL A 172 1.12 13.25 8.53
N ALA A 173 1.00 14.53 8.88
CA ALA A 173 1.92 15.57 8.42
C ALA A 173 3.37 15.34 8.91
N GLU A 174 3.55 14.90 10.16
CA GLU A 174 4.86 14.54 10.71
C GLU A 174 5.48 13.38 9.93
N LEU A 175 4.72 12.31 9.68
CA LEU A 175 5.18 11.14 8.93
C LEU A 175 5.51 11.48 7.47
N GLU A 176 4.73 12.35 6.82
CA GLU A 176 5.03 12.86 5.48
C GLU A 176 6.31 13.69 5.41
N ALA A 177 6.61 14.45 6.47
CA ALA A 177 7.79 15.31 6.54
C ALA A 177 9.10 14.54 6.81
N ALA A 178 9.04 13.24 7.14
CA ALA A 178 10.21 12.43 7.45
C ALA A 178 11.15 12.28 6.22
N PRO A 179 12.35 12.90 6.21
CA PRO A 179 13.18 13.04 5.01
C PRO A 179 13.75 11.71 4.50
N ASP A 180 14.00 10.76 5.39
CA ASP A 180 14.47 9.42 5.05
C ASP A 180 13.31 8.39 4.96
N GLY A 181 12.06 8.86 4.96
CA GLY A 181 10.86 8.06 5.13
C GLY A 181 10.68 7.53 6.55
N VAL A 182 9.58 6.82 6.75
CA VAL A 182 9.14 6.29 8.04
C VAL A 182 9.74 4.90 8.25
N LEU A 183 10.34 4.67 9.41
CA LEU A 183 10.78 3.34 9.82
C LEU A 183 9.59 2.54 10.36
N ALA A 184 9.31 1.41 9.76
CA ALA A 184 8.33 0.45 10.22
C ALA A 184 9.02 -0.84 10.69
N ALA A 185 8.46 -1.48 11.71
CA ALA A 185 8.99 -2.73 12.23
C ALA A 185 7.92 -3.68 12.77
N TYR A 186 8.16 -4.98 12.61
CA TYR A 186 7.43 -6.04 13.30
C TYR A 186 8.31 -7.29 13.42
N ARG A 187 7.90 -8.24 14.25
CA ARG A 187 8.58 -9.53 14.36
C ARG A 187 7.83 -10.62 13.57
N PRO A 188 8.42 -11.26 12.54
CA PRO A 188 7.72 -12.26 11.73
C PRO A 188 7.42 -13.60 12.42
N GLY A 189 7.91 -13.83 13.64
CA GLY A 189 7.68 -15.05 14.42
C GLY A 189 8.45 -15.06 15.74
N LEU A 190 8.09 -15.94 16.67
CA LEU A 190 8.61 -15.91 18.07
C LEU A 190 10.15 -15.95 18.15
N GLN A 191 10.79 -16.72 17.29
CA GLN A 191 12.25 -16.90 17.25
C GLN A 191 12.93 -16.09 16.11
N ALA A 192 12.15 -15.32 15.36
CA ALA A 192 12.67 -14.49 14.28
C ALA A 192 13.19 -13.16 14.83
N GLU A 193 14.20 -12.59 14.20
CA GLU A 193 14.63 -11.22 14.44
C GLU A 193 13.56 -10.22 13.98
N PRO A 194 13.45 -9.04 14.62
CA PRO A 194 12.59 -7.97 14.14
C PRO A 194 12.98 -7.57 12.71
N LEU A 195 11.98 -7.53 11.82
CA LEU A 195 12.13 -6.98 10.49
C LEU A 195 11.93 -5.48 10.59
N VAL A 196 12.93 -4.70 10.15
CA VAL A 196 12.87 -3.23 10.09
C VAL A 196 13.01 -2.80 8.63
N PHE A 197 12.13 -1.91 8.18
CA PHE A 197 12.11 -1.43 6.80
C PHE A 197 11.61 0.02 6.73
N ARG A 198 11.79 0.66 5.58
CA ARG A 198 11.34 2.02 5.32
C ARG A 198 10.08 2.02 4.47
N VAL A 199 9.15 2.90 4.79
CA VAL A 199 7.95 3.22 4.02
C VAL A 199 7.92 4.72 3.73
N SER A 200 7.25 5.14 2.66
CA SER A 200 7.12 6.57 2.35
C SER A 200 5.70 7.01 2.68
N PHE A 201 5.54 8.13 3.35
CA PHE A 201 4.23 8.74 3.55
C PHE A 201 3.90 9.79 2.49
N GLU A 202 4.85 10.15 1.62
CA GLU A 202 4.67 11.15 0.57
C GLU A 202 3.36 10.95 -0.21
N GLY A 203 2.46 11.94 -0.13
CA GLY A 203 1.18 11.96 -0.83
C GLY A 203 0.01 11.30 -0.07
N ALA A 204 0.23 10.77 1.13
CA ALA A 204 -0.82 10.24 2.00
C ALA A 204 -1.93 11.26 2.27
N GLY A 205 -1.57 12.46 2.73
CA GLY A 205 -2.50 13.53 3.09
C GLY A 205 -3.32 14.00 1.90
N ALA A 206 -2.64 14.35 0.79
CA ALA A 206 -3.29 14.76 -0.45
C ALA A 206 -4.22 13.67 -1.01
N GLY A 207 -3.80 12.40 -0.95
CA GLY A 207 -4.64 11.28 -1.38
C GLY A 207 -5.87 11.10 -0.50
N LEU A 208 -5.74 11.25 0.82
CA LEU A 208 -6.87 11.13 1.74
C LEU A 208 -7.88 12.25 1.54
N SER A 209 -7.43 13.50 1.39
CA SER A 209 -8.30 14.62 1.08
C SER A 209 -9.10 14.34 -0.19
N ALA A 210 -8.44 13.87 -1.26
CA ALA A 210 -9.12 13.54 -2.51
C ALA A 210 -10.14 12.39 -2.35
N LEU A 211 -9.88 11.40 -1.48
CA LEU A 211 -10.86 10.34 -1.17
C LEU A 211 -12.07 10.89 -0.40
N VAL A 212 -11.88 11.84 0.51
CA VAL A 212 -12.96 12.49 1.26
C VAL A 212 -13.83 13.33 0.33
N ASP A 213 -13.21 14.14 -0.54
CA ASP A 213 -13.91 14.99 -1.51
C ASP A 213 -14.79 14.13 -2.43
N ALA A 214 -14.21 13.06 -3.01
CA ALA A 214 -14.95 12.13 -3.88
C ALA A 214 -16.09 11.40 -3.15
N ALA A 215 -15.94 11.12 -1.84
CA ALA A 215 -16.99 10.50 -1.05
C ALA A 215 -18.16 11.48 -0.80
N ALA A 216 -17.88 12.76 -0.54
CA ALA A 216 -18.90 13.80 -0.38
C ALA A 216 -19.67 14.06 -1.68
N GLU A 217 -18.97 14.11 -2.82
CA GLU A 217 -19.61 14.24 -4.14
C GLU A 217 -20.56 13.07 -4.44
N ALA A 218 -20.18 11.85 -4.04
CA ALA A 218 -21.00 10.66 -4.23
C ALA A 218 -22.26 10.62 -3.34
N THR A 219 -22.27 11.30 -2.19
CA THR A 219 -23.44 11.43 -1.31
C THR A 219 -24.32 12.63 -1.65
N GLY A 220 -23.82 13.56 -2.48
CA GLY A 220 -24.54 14.77 -2.89
C GLY A 220 -24.61 15.84 -1.80
N GLU A 221 -23.59 15.87 -0.92
CA GLU A 221 -23.41 16.86 0.14
C GLU A 221 -22.65 18.10 -0.34
#